data_AF-A0A5Q2TM45-F1
#
_entry.id   AF-A0A5Q2TM45-F1
#
_cell.length_a   1.000
_cell.length_b   1.000
_cell.length_c   1.000
_cell.angle_alpha   90.00
_cell.angle_beta   90.00
_cell.angle_gamma   90.00
#
_symmetry.space_group_name_H-M   'P 1'
#
loop_
_entity.id
_entity.type
_entity.pdbx_description
1 polymer ?
#
loop_
_entity_poly.entity_id
_entity_poly.type
_entity_poly.pdbx_seq_one_letter_code
_entity_poly.pdbx_strand_id
1 'polypeptide(L)'
;MTKNQPSISQRAREKLNKHKHKKGLVHCLEDYNRIYSEGLICVVTELHEEGVEVEEIAKELNRSPMEIIIALLHQSDNQKITKPFATRKRTV
;
A
#
# COMPACT_ATOMS: atom_id res chain seq x y z
N MET A 1 -42.11 5.49 -25.46
CA MET A 1 -40.99 6.15 -24.76
C MET A 1 -40.04 5.08 -24.23
N THR A 2 -39.02 4.72 -25.01
CA THR A 2 -38.00 3.73 -24.64
C THR A 2 -36.98 4.39 -23.70
N LYS A 3 -36.90 3.92 -22.46
CA LYS A 3 -35.88 4.38 -21.50
C LYS A 3 -34.51 3.87 -21.99
N ASN A 4 -33.66 4.76 -22.50
CA ASN A 4 -32.28 4.43 -22.83
C ASN A 4 -31.59 3.88 -21.59
N GLN A 5 -31.18 2.62 -21.65
CA GLN A 5 -30.45 2.01 -20.56
C GLN A 5 -29.03 2.60 -20.51
N PRO A 6 -28.54 3.04 -19.33
CA PRO A 6 -27.21 3.62 -19.21
C PRO A 6 -26.15 2.57 -19.55
N SER A 7 -25.10 3.01 -20.23
CA SER A 7 -23.98 2.16 -20.63
C SER A 7 -23.27 1.58 -19.39
N ILE A 8 -22.55 0.46 -19.57
CA ILE A 8 -21.78 -0.18 -18.49
C ILE A 8 -20.81 0.82 -17.82
N SER A 9 -20.21 1.73 -18.61
CA SER A 9 -19.31 2.77 -18.09
C SER A 9 -20.03 3.84 -17.25
N GLN A 10 -21.27 4.19 -17.61
CA GLN A 10 -22.10 5.12 -16.81
C GLN A 10 -22.51 4.47 -15.48
N ARG A 11 -22.95 3.20 -15.51
CA ARG A 11 -23.30 2.44 -14.30
C ARG A 11 -22.11 2.25 -13.35
N ALA A 12 -20.91 2.02 -13.89
CA ALA A 12 -19.69 1.87 -13.10
C ALA A 12 -19.29 3.19 -12.42
N ARG A 13 -19.37 4.32 -13.12
CA ARG A 13 -19.11 5.66 -12.56
C ARG A 13 -20.11 6.06 -11.47
N GLU A 14 -21.39 5.74 -11.65
CA GLU A 14 -22.43 5.95 -10.63
C GLU A 14 -22.19 5.11 -9.36
N LYS A 15 -21.74 3.86 -9.51
CA LYS A 15 -21.35 3.00 -8.38
C LYS A 15 -20.12 3.52 -7.63
N LEU A 16 -19.14 4.07 -8.35
CA LEU A 16 -17.93 4.68 -7.77
C LEU A 16 -18.28 5.92 -6.92
N ASN A 17 -19.14 6.80 -7.45
CA ASN A 17 -19.56 8.02 -6.75
C ASN A 17 -20.43 7.75 -5.50
N LYS A 18 -21.14 6.62 -5.45
CA LYS A 18 -21.97 6.23 -4.29
C LYS A 18 -21.16 5.77 -3.07
N HIS A 19 -19.88 5.42 -3.26
CA HIS A 19 -18.98 4.92 -2.20
C HIS A 19 -17.92 5.93 -1.78
N LYS A 20 -18.15 7.23 -2.04
CA LYS A 20 -17.28 8.30 -1.53
C LYS A 20 -17.33 8.30 0.01
N HIS A 21 -16.32 7.67 0.59
CA HIS A 21 -15.95 7.57 2.00
C HIS A 21 -16.74 6.62 2.90
N LYS A 22 -16.27 5.37 2.99
CA LYS A 22 -16.18 4.61 4.26
C LYS A 22 -14.96 3.68 4.21
N LYS A 23 -13.87 4.05 4.89
CA LYS A 23 -12.81 3.15 5.41
C LYS A 23 -12.41 1.96 4.50
N GLY A 24 -11.95 2.23 3.27
CA GLY A 24 -11.43 1.21 2.37
C GLY A 24 -9.91 1.31 2.21
N LEU A 25 -9.26 0.28 1.64
CA LEU A 25 -7.83 0.25 1.30
C LEU A 25 -7.31 1.52 0.60
N VAL A 26 -8.17 2.19 -0.19
CA VAL A 26 -7.87 3.46 -0.88
C VAL A 26 -7.54 4.59 0.11
N HIS A 27 -8.14 4.59 1.31
CA HIS A 27 -7.85 5.58 2.36
C HIS A 27 -6.56 5.29 3.13
N CYS A 28 -6.04 4.06 3.08
CA CYS A 28 -4.76 3.73 3.69
C CYS A 28 -3.62 4.50 3.02
N LEU A 29 -3.77 4.83 1.73
CA LEU A 29 -2.78 5.58 0.94
C LEU A 29 -2.81 7.10 1.17
N GLU A 30 -3.89 7.65 1.74
CA GLU A 30 -4.08 9.10 1.88
C GLU A 30 -3.63 9.64 3.26
N ASP A 31 -3.62 8.81 4.32
CA ASP A 31 -3.25 9.25 5.68
C ASP A 31 -2.62 8.11 6.51
N TYR A 32 -1.38 7.74 6.13
CA TYR A 32 -0.64 6.59 6.68
C TYR A 32 -0.33 6.68 8.18
N ASN A 33 -0.23 7.90 8.72
CA ASN A 33 0.02 8.14 10.14
C ASN A 33 -1.12 7.68 11.05
N ARG A 34 -2.30 7.35 10.49
CA ARG A 34 -3.42 6.78 11.24
C ARG A 34 -3.37 5.26 11.42
N ILE A 35 -2.60 4.56 10.60
CA ILE A 35 -2.60 3.08 10.54
C ILE A 35 -1.31 2.49 11.10
N TYR A 36 -0.19 3.17 10.92
CA TYR A 36 1.11 2.75 11.45
C TYR A 36 1.55 3.72 12.53
N SER A 37 2.04 3.20 13.65
CA SER A 37 2.85 4.01 14.54
C SER A 37 4.10 4.45 13.78
N GLU A 38 4.55 5.70 13.97
CA GLU A 38 5.76 6.22 13.32
C GLU A 38 6.96 5.27 13.49
N GLY A 39 7.08 4.64 14.66
CA GLY A 39 8.11 3.63 14.93
C GLY A 39 8.04 2.40 14.03
N LEU A 40 6.85 1.91 13.65
CA LEU A 40 6.71 0.73 12.78
C LEU A 40 7.19 1.05 11.35
N ILE A 41 6.89 2.25 10.84
CA ILE A 41 7.34 2.67 9.51
C ILE A 41 8.88 2.80 9.47
N CYS A 42 9.49 3.37 10.53
CA CYS A 42 10.95 3.47 10.61
C CYS A 42 11.62 2.09 10.59
N VAL A 43 11.17 1.16 11.42
CA VAL A 43 11.72 -0.21 11.48
C VAL A 43 11.60 -0.93 10.14
N VAL A 44 10.45 -0.83 9.47
CA VAL A 44 10.26 -1.41 8.13
C VAL A 44 11.25 -0.84 7.11
N THR A 45 11.51 0.47 7.19
CA THR A 45 12.44 1.16 6.29
C THR A 45 13.87 0.70 6.54
N GLU A 46 14.29 0.64 7.80
CA GLU A 46 15.63 0.20 8.20
C GLU A 46 15.92 -1.23 7.73
N LEU A 47 15.02 -2.18 8.00
CA LEU A 47 15.17 -3.57 7.58
C LEU A 47 15.24 -3.71 6.03
N HIS A 48 14.43 -2.95 5.30
CA HIS A 48 14.49 -2.93 3.84
C HIS A 48 15.82 -2.36 3.33
N GLU A 49 16.30 -1.26 3.92
CA GLU A 49 17.60 -0.67 3.58
C GLU A 49 18.78 -1.59 3.95
N GLU A 50 18.62 -2.51 4.91
CA GLU A 50 19.57 -3.59 5.20
C GLU A 50 19.50 -4.74 4.17
N GLY A 51 18.43 -4.81 3.37
CA GLY A 51 18.23 -5.81 2.32
C GLY A 51 17.51 -7.07 2.83
N VAL A 52 16.76 -6.93 3.92
CA VAL A 52 15.81 -7.94 4.39
C VAL A 52 14.63 -7.97 3.41
N GLU A 53 14.19 -9.18 3.03
CA GLU A 53 13.09 -9.32 2.07
C GLU A 53 11.74 -8.97 2.73
N VAL A 54 10.78 -8.49 1.94
CA VAL A 54 9.46 -8.05 2.42
C VAL A 54 8.77 -9.15 3.24
N GLU A 55 8.87 -10.40 2.80
CA GLU A 55 8.31 -11.57 3.46
C GLU A 55 9.00 -11.87 4.80
N GLU A 56 10.31 -11.65 4.89
CA GLU A 56 11.09 -11.78 6.12
C GLU A 56 10.66 -10.69 7.13
N ILE A 57 10.57 -9.43 6.68
CA ILE A 57 10.11 -8.29 7.49
C ILE A 57 8.68 -8.53 7.99
N ALA A 58 7.79 -8.97 7.12
CA ALA A 58 6.39 -9.26 7.45
C ALA A 58 6.29 -10.33 8.55
N LYS A 59 7.09 -11.39 8.44
CA LYS A 59 7.15 -12.46 9.44
C LYS A 59 7.69 -11.96 10.78
N GLU A 60 8.77 -11.17 10.77
CA GLU A 60 9.39 -10.62 11.98
C GLU A 60 8.45 -9.69 12.75
N LEU A 61 7.72 -8.85 12.03
CA LEU A 61 6.80 -7.86 12.62
C LEU A 61 5.39 -8.41 12.85
N ASN A 62 5.13 -9.68 12.53
CA ASN A 62 3.81 -10.32 12.56
C ASN A 62 2.74 -9.51 11.81
N ARG A 63 3.08 -9.11 10.58
CA ARG A 63 2.23 -8.31 9.68
C ARG A 63 2.03 -9.01 8.35
N SER A 64 1.07 -8.52 7.57
CA SER A 64 0.89 -9.01 6.20
C SER A 64 1.99 -8.45 5.28
N PRO A 65 2.50 -9.21 4.29
CA PRO A 65 3.46 -8.67 3.31
C PRO A 65 2.93 -7.45 2.56
N MET A 66 1.61 -7.39 2.32
CA MET A 66 0.97 -6.23 1.68
C MET A 66 1.08 -4.97 2.53
N GLU A 67 0.94 -5.08 3.86
CA GLU A 67 1.18 -3.95 4.78
C GLU A 67 2.62 -3.44 4.71
N ILE A 68 3.60 -4.34 4.55
CA ILE A 68 5.01 -3.94 4.44
C ILE A 68 5.26 -3.22 3.11
N ILE A 69 4.77 -3.75 1.99
CA ILE A 69 4.89 -3.12 0.67
C ILE A 69 4.30 -1.70 0.70
N ILE A 70 3.12 -1.59 1.29
CA ILE A 70 2.40 -0.32 1.48
C ILE A 70 3.25 0.69 2.26
N ALA A 71 3.85 0.28 3.39
CA ALA A 71 4.69 1.16 4.20
C ALA A 71 5.95 1.62 3.42
N LEU A 72 6.56 0.70 2.66
CA LEU A 72 7.72 1.04 1.83
C LEU A 72 7.35 1.98 0.67
N LEU A 73 6.19 1.80 0.02
CA LEU A 73 5.71 2.74 -1.01
C LEU A 73 5.55 4.15 -0.43
N HIS A 74 4.95 4.27 0.76
CA HIS A 74 4.82 5.57 1.43
C HIS A 74 6.18 6.22 1.71
N GLN A 75 7.17 5.45 2.16
CA GLN A 75 8.52 5.96 2.44
C GLN A 75 9.29 6.31 1.17
N SER A 76 9.04 5.61 0.06
CA SER A 76 9.55 5.95 -1.26
C SER A 76 8.98 7.27 -1.77
N ASP A 77 7.68 7.52 -1.62
CA ASP A 77 7.07 8.81 -1.98
C ASP A 77 7.70 9.97 -1.17
N ASN A 78 8.06 9.70 0.08
CA ASN A 78 8.77 10.63 0.96
C ASN A 78 10.30 10.67 0.73
N GLN A 79 10.83 9.99 -0.28
CA GLN A 79 12.26 9.94 -0.62
C GLN A 79 13.17 9.41 0.51
N LYS A 80 12.66 8.51 1.36
CA LYS A 80 13.40 7.91 2.49
C LYS A 80 13.98 6.53 2.21
N ILE A 81 13.66 5.94 1.06
CA ILE A 81 14.19 4.65 0.61
C ILE A 81 15.19 4.90 -0.52
N THR A 82 16.33 4.23 -0.46
CA THR A 82 17.35 4.25 -1.51
C THR A 82 17.47 2.90 -2.21
N LYS A 83 17.10 1.81 -1.53
CA LYS A 83 17.13 0.47 -2.12
C LYS A 83 15.93 0.20 -3.01
N PRO A 84 16.13 -0.40 -4.20
CA PRO A 84 15.02 -0.78 -5.06
C PRO A 84 14.20 -1.91 -4.42
N PHE A 85 12.89 -1.88 -4.64
CA PHE A 85 11.94 -2.86 -4.09
C PHE A 85 12.18 -4.31 -4.53
N ALA A 86 12.86 -4.49 -5.67
CA ALA A 86 13.09 -5.80 -6.28
C ALA A 86 14.60 -6.10 -6.30
N THR A 87 15.16 -6.43 -5.15
CA THR A 87 16.49 -7.05 -5.05
C THR A 87 16.33 -8.49 -4.59
N ARG A 88 16.73 -9.45 -5.42
CA ARG A 88 16.92 -10.84 -4.95
C ARG A 88 18.26 -10.93 -4.26
N LYS A 89 18.31 -11.52 -3.05
CA LYS A 89 19.58 -12.03 -2.52
C LYS A 89 20.13 -13.00 -3.56
N ARG A 90 21.31 -12.69 -4.13
CA ARG A 90 22.03 -13.65 -4.98
C ARG A 90 22.51 -14.75 -4.04
N THR A 91 21.81 -15.88 -4.03
CA THR A 91 22.30 -17.10 -3.38
C THR A 91 23.60 -17.48 -4.09
N VAL A 92 24.70 -17.42 -3.34
CA VAL A 92 26.03 -17.89 -3.77
C VAL A 92 26.17 -19.34 -3.36
#